data_AF-A0A3B1B2I9-F1
#
_entry.id   AF-A0A3B1B2I9-F1
#
_cell.length_a   1.000
_cell.length_b   1.000
_cell.length_c   1.000
_cell.angle_alpha   90.00
_cell.angle_beta   90.00
_cell.angle_gamma   90.00
#
_symmetry.space_group_name_H-M   'P 1'
#
loop_
_entity.id
_entity.type
_entity.pdbx_description
1 polymer ?
#
loop_
_entity_poly.entity_id
_entity_poly.type
_entity_poly.pdbx_seq_one_letter_code
_entity_poly.pdbx_strand_id
1 'polypeptide(L)'
;MSNLVVNGNNFNLTFDGRLNNLADWNPDVAKAIAKAEGLSLTDAHWDILKLMRDYYSTYNIPPITKLLKREIAKKLSPEQATELATSALFPGGMQYQGSKIAGIPVPMLDSELEQNTQLSKATTTSGAQHYNDGFDFKDKHIKVYPSGNLVHPEEWDEELAVHLAQKENLELTKAHWNVLCYLRKFYFKYGITPMVKILIRHMGEEMGTDVSNRDTLNKLFPGGPSRQGSRIAGLPAPQGCIDG
;
A
#
# COMPACT_ATOMS: atom_id res chain seq x y z
N MET A 1 4.32 18.47 20.81
CA MET A 1 4.05 17.06 21.16
C MET A 1 3.07 17.07 22.30
N SER A 2 1.95 16.36 22.14
CA SER A 2 0.91 16.25 23.16
C SER A 2 1.10 14.93 23.90
N ASN A 3 0.86 14.91 25.21
CA ASN A 3 0.95 13.69 26.01
C ASN A 3 -0.46 13.19 26.33
N LEU A 4 -0.65 11.87 26.26
CA LEU A 4 -1.86 11.19 26.66
C LEU A 4 -1.60 10.42 27.95
N VAL A 5 -2.39 10.67 29.00
CA VAL A 5 -2.29 9.95 30.28
C VAL A 5 -3.35 8.87 30.35
N VAL A 6 -2.94 7.60 30.47
CA VAL A 6 -3.85 6.46 30.60
C VAL A 6 -3.36 5.56 31.73
N ASN A 7 -4.23 5.31 32.71
CA ASN A 7 -3.92 4.49 33.90
C ASN A 7 -2.61 4.92 34.62
N GLY A 8 -2.33 6.24 34.64
CA GLY A 8 -1.11 6.79 35.26
C GLY A 8 0.15 6.75 34.38
N ASN A 9 0.10 6.13 33.19
CA ASN A 9 1.20 6.10 32.23
C ASN A 9 1.07 7.22 31.20
N ASN A 10 2.21 7.80 30.80
CA ASN A 10 2.28 8.85 29.78
C ASN A 10 2.65 8.25 28.42
N PHE A 11 1.88 8.60 27.40
CA PHE A 11 2.10 8.20 26.01
C PHE A 11 2.33 9.43 25.14
N ASN A 12 3.35 9.39 24.29
CA ASN A 12 3.68 10.49 23.40
C ASN A 12 2.80 10.43 22.14
N LEU A 13 2.15 11.54 21.81
CA LEU A 13 1.39 11.69 20.58
C LEU A 13 2.10 12.61 19.56
N THR A 14 1.84 12.35 18.29
CA THR A 14 2.11 13.27 17.18
C THR A 14 1.30 14.56 17.34
N PHE A 15 1.57 15.57 16.50
CA PHE A 15 0.81 16.82 16.53
C PHE A 15 -0.66 16.64 16.17
N ASP A 16 -1.00 15.63 15.35
CA ASP A 16 -2.37 15.29 14.96
C ASP A 16 -3.03 14.27 15.93
N GLY A 17 -2.38 13.95 17.05
CA GLY A 17 -2.95 13.13 18.12
C GLY A 17 -2.87 11.61 17.91
N ARG A 18 -1.95 11.13 17.07
CA ARG A 18 -1.65 9.70 16.87
C ARG A 18 -0.55 9.24 17.82
N LEU A 19 -0.50 7.94 18.11
CA LEU A 19 0.62 7.37 18.86
C LEU A 19 1.93 7.53 18.09
N ASN A 20 2.96 8.09 18.74
CA ASN A 20 4.31 8.12 18.18
C ASN A 20 4.93 6.72 18.10
N ASN A 21 4.62 5.85 19.07
CA ASN A 21 5.09 4.47 19.11
C ASN A 21 3.90 3.50 19.01
N LEU A 22 3.86 2.70 17.96
CA LEU A 22 2.78 1.73 17.71
C LEU A 22 2.71 0.63 18.78
N ALA A 23 3.84 0.31 19.42
CA ALA A 23 3.94 -0.70 20.47
C ALA A 23 3.24 -0.28 21.77
N ASP A 24 3.01 1.01 21.97
CA ASP A 24 2.33 1.55 23.14
C ASP A 24 0.81 1.30 23.11
N TRP A 25 0.27 0.90 21.95
CA TRP A 25 -1.15 0.68 21.79
C TRP A 25 -1.67 -0.47 22.66
N ASN A 26 -2.75 -0.19 23.38
CA ASN A 26 -3.53 -1.16 24.12
C ASN A 26 -5.01 -0.69 24.17
N PRO A 27 -5.94 -1.53 24.65
CA PRO A 27 -7.36 -1.16 24.66
C PRO A 27 -7.68 0.14 25.43
N ASP A 28 -6.97 0.43 26.52
CA ASP A 28 -7.24 1.65 27.30
C ASP A 28 -6.72 2.90 26.59
N VAL A 29 -5.56 2.79 25.92
CA VAL A 29 -5.05 3.85 25.03
C VAL A 29 -6.00 4.11 23.87
N ALA A 30 -6.51 3.07 23.22
CA ALA A 30 -7.50 3.22 22.14
C ALA A 30 -8.79 3.91 22.63
N LYS A 31 -9.32 3.56 23.81
CA LYS A 31 -10.47 4.24 24.41
C LYS A 31 -10.18 5.71 24.71
N ALA A 32 -8.99 6.01 25.22
CA ALA A 32 -8.61 7.38 25.54
C ALA A 32 -8.47 8.25 24.28
N ILE A 33 -7.86 7.72 23.20
CA ILE A 33 -7.80 8.37 21.89
C ILE A 33 -9.21 8.55 21.31
N ALA A 34 -10.05 7.51 21.34
CA ALA A 34 -11.42 7.60 20.85
C ALA A 34 -12.25 8.67 21.59
N LYS A 35 -12.13 8.73 22.93
CA LYS A 35 -12.78 9.76 23.74
C LYS A 35 -12.31 11.17 23.35
N ALA A 36 -11.02 11.36 23.09
CA ALA A 36 -10.49 12.64 22.62
C ALA A 36 -11.01 13.02 21.23
N GLU A 37 -11.32 12.03 20.39
CA GLU A 37 -11.96 12.19 19.07
C GLU A 37 -13.50 12.26 19.15
N GLY A 38 -14.08 12.36 20.35
CA GLY A 38 -15.54 12.44 20.55
C GLY A 38 -16.29 11.14 20.28
N LEU A 39 -15.61 9.98 20.30
CA LEU A 39 -16.17 8.68 19.97
C LEU A 39 -16.18 7.73 21.17
N SER A 40 -17.30 7.03 21.38
CA SER A 40 -17.40 5.92 22.35
C SER A 40 -17.32 4.58 21.62
N LEU A 41 -16.33 3.74 21.97
CA LEU A 41 -16.09 2.47 21.29
C LEU A 41 -17.09 1.38 21.73
N THR A 42 -17.96 0.98 20.81
CA THR A 42 -18.78 -0.24 20.90
C THR A 42 -18.02 -1.46 20.36
N ASP A 43 -18.59 -2.66 20.50
CA ASP A 43 -18.00 -3.90 19.96
C ASP A 43 -17.75 -3.83 18.44
N ALA A 44 -18.67 -3.22 17.69
CA ALA A 44 -18.51 -3.02 16.25
C ALA A 44 -17.29 -2.15 15.90
N HIS A 45 -16.93 -1.18 16.75
CA HIS A 45 -15.70 -0.42 16.56
C HIS A 45 -14.48 -1.32 16.82
N TRP A 46 -14.51 -2.10 17.89
CA TRP A 46 -13.41 -3.01 18.24
C TRP A 46 -13.12 -4.03 17.15
N ASP A 47 -14.14 -4.56 16.50
CA ASP A 47 -13.96 -5.51 15.38
C ASP A 47 -13.18 -4.86 14.23
N ILE A 48 -13.52 -3.63 13.85
CA ILE A 48 -12.83 -2.90 12.79
C ILE A 48 -11.41 -2.49 13.22
N LEU A 49 -11.22 -2.03 14.47
CA LEU A 49 -9.90 -1.64 14.98
C LEU A 49 -8.94 -2.83 15.05
N LYS A 50 -9.41 -3.98 15.54
CA LYS A 50 -8.64 -5.23 15.53
C LYS A 50 -8.31 -5.66 14.12
N LEU A 51 -9.28 -5.59 13.20
CA LEU A 51 -9.05 -5.90 11.79
C LEU A 51 -8.00 -4.99 11.14
N MET A 52 -8.02 -3.69 11.41
CA MET A 52 -6.99 -2.75 10.95
C MET A 52 -5.60 -3.11 11.47
N ARG A 53 -5.49 -3.45 12.76
CA ARG A 53 -4.22 -3.85 13.38
C ARG A 53 -3.71 -5.20 12.86
N ASP A 54 -4.58 -6.17 12.68
CA ASP A 54 -4.23 -7.48 12.09
C ASP A 54 -3.75 -7.32 10.65
N TYR A 55 -4.41 -6.46 9.87
CA TYR A 55 -3.99 -6.12 8.52
C TYR A 55 -2.60 -5.49 8.53
N TYR A 56 -2.39 -4.46 9.36
CA TYR A 56 -1.09 -3.79 9.49
C TYR A 56 0.01 -4.76 9.95
N SER A 57 -0.25 -5.62 10.93
CA SER A 57 0.72 -6.63 11.39
C SER A 57 1.07 -7.64 10.30
N THR A 58 0.07 -8.06 9.50
CA THR A 58 0.27 -9.05 8.44
C THR A 58 1.08 -8.48 7.27
N TYR A 59 0.72 -7.27 6.84
CA TYR A 59 1.22 -6.68 5.62
C TYR A 59 2.29 -5.62 5.85
N ASN A 60 2.42 -5.03 7.03
CA ASN A 60 3.27 -3.86 7.31
C ASN A 60 2.86 -2.59 6.52
N ILE A 61 1.60 -2.52 6.09
CA ILE A 61 0.99 -1.34 5.45
C ILE A 61 -0.41 -1.14 6.05
N PRO A 62 -0.80 0.10 6.38
CA PRO A 62 -2.16 0.37 6.84
C PRO A 62 -3.18 0.15 5.70
N PRO A 63 -4.36 -0.45 5.97
CA PRO A 63 -5.32 -0.72 4.92
C PRO A 63 -5.97 0.58 4.44
N ILE A 64 -5.87 0.85 3.13
CA ILE A 64 -6.71 1.89 2.49
C ILE A 64 -8.20 1.53 2.60
N THR A 65 -9.09 2.52 2.51
CA THR A 65 -10.54 2.35 2.68
C THR A 65 -11.13 1.21 1.84
N LYS A 66 -10.76 1.11 0.55
CA LYS A 66 -11.29 0.07 -0.34
C LYS A 66 -10.86 -1.35 0.06
N LEU A 67 -9.62 -1.53 0.53
CA LEU A 67 -9.12 -2.82 1.01
C LEU A 67 -9.72 -3.15 2.37
N LEU A 68 -9.82 -2.17 3.26
CA LEU A 68 -10.47 -2.35 4.56
C LEU A 68 -11.93 -2.79 4.39
N LYS A 69 -12.70 -2.13 3.52
CA LYS A 69 -14.09 -2.55 3.24
C LYS A 69 -14.18 -3.97 2.68
N ARG A 70 -13.26 -4.36 1.80
CA ARG A 70 -13.17 -5.76 1.32
C ARG A 70 -12.90 -6.72 2.47
N GLU A 71 -12.02 -6.39 3.40
CA GLU A 71 -11.73 -7.23 4.57
C GLU A 71 -12.91 -7.30 5.54
N ILE A 72 -13.60 -6.17 5.79
CA ILE A 72 -14.82 -6.12 6.60
C ILE A 72 -15.89 -7.02 5.98
N ALA A 73 -16.13 -6.90 4.68
CA ALA A 73 -17.13 -7.70 3.97
C ALA A 73 -16.84 -9.22 4.06
N LYS A 74 -15.56 -9.59 4.05
CA LYS A 74 -15.11 -10.99 4.09
C LYS A 74 -15.08 -11.59 5.49
N LYS A 75 -14.66 -10.83 6.50
CA LYS A 75 -14.41 -11.35 7.86
C LYS A 75 -15.54 -11.05 8.84
N LEU A 76 -16.33 -10.01 8.57
CA LEU A 76 -17.45 -9.60 9.40
C LEU A 76 -18.76 -9.84 8.62
N SER A 77 -19.15 -8.88 7.76
CA SER A 77 -20.30 -9.02 6.86
C SER A 77 -20.31 -7.92 5.78
N PRO A 78 -20.93 -8.16 4.60
CA PRO A 78 -21.13 -7.13 3.58
C PRO A 78 -21.88 -5.89 4.10
N GLU A 79 -22.85 -6.07 4.98
CA GLU A 79 -23.67 -5.01 5.58
C GLU A 79 -22.81 -4.05 6.40
N GLN A 80 -21.85 -4.58 7.17
CA GLN A 80 -20.88 -3.79 7.94
C GLN A 80 -19.85 -3.07 7.06
N ALA A 81 -19.67 -3.46 5.80
CA ALA A 81 -18.74 -2.83 4.86
C ALA A 81 -19.37 -1.66 4.07
N THR A 82 -20.68 -1.43 4.23
CA THR A 82 -21.39 -0.34 3.53
C THR A 82 -20.87 1.03 3.96
N GLU A 83 -20.96 2.03 3.07
CA GLU A 83 -20.58 3.41 3.42
C GLU A 83 -21.31 3.88 4.67
N LEU A 84 -22.63 3.69 4.72
CA LEU A 84 -23.48 4.07 5.84
C LEU A 84 -23.04 3.44 7.17
N ALA A 85 -22.79 2.13 7.19
CA ALA A 85 -22.34 1.45 8.40
C ALA A 85 -20.98 1.99 8.86
N THR A 86 -20.05 2.17 7.93
CA THR A 86 -18.69 2.62 8.24
C THR A 86 -18.63 4.09 8.69
N SER A 87 -19.42 4.97 8.08
CA SER A 87 -19.50 6.38 8.47
C SER A 87 -20.25 6.59 9.79
N ALA A 88 -21.22 5.71 10.10
CA ALA A 88 -21.92 5.74 11.38
C ALA A 88 -20.99 5.33 12.55
N LEU A 89 -20.09 4.36 12.33
CA LEU A 89 -19.10 3.96 13.32
C LEU A 89 -17.96 4.97 13.44
N PHE A 90 -17.46 5.50 12.32
CA PHE A 90 -16.35 6.45 12.32
C PHE A 90 -16.77 7.73 11.59
N PRO A 91 -17.43 8.70 12.27
CA PRO A 91 -17.86 9.95 11.65
C PRO A 91 -16.70 10.81 11.13
N GLY A 92 -15.49 10.65 11.70
CA GLY A 92 -14.25 11.22 11.19
C GLY A 92 -13.58 10.38 10.08
N GLY A 93 -14.28 9.36 9.58
CA GLY A 93 -13.83 8.42 8.55
C GLY A 93 -12.94 7.29 9.08
N MET A 94 -13.14 6.06 8.57
CA MET A 94 -12.32 4.90 8.95
C MET A 94 -10.83 5.12 8.72
N GLN A 95 -10.47 5.76 7.61
CA GLN A 95 -9.08 5.95 7.22
C GLN A 95 -8.34 6.90 8.16
N TYR A 96 -8.99 7.96 8.65
CA TYR A 96 -8.34 8.94 9.52
C TYR A 96 -8.63 8.65 11.00
N GLN A 97 -9.89 8.70 11.42
CA GLN A 97 -10.28 8.47 12.81
C GLN A 97 -10.03 7.02 13.24
N GLY A 98 -10.40 6.05 12.40
CA GLY A 98 -10.20 4.63 12.70
C GLY A 98 -8.72 4.25 12.80
N SER A 99 -7.87 4.66 11.85
CA SER A 99 -6.42 4.40 11.93
C SER A 99 -5.76 5.04 13.16
N LYS A 100 -6.20 6.25 13.55
CA LYS A 100 -5.70 6.96 14.73
C LYS A 100 -5.98 6.17 16.00
N ILE A 101 -7.24 5.74 16.16
CA ILE A 101 -7.67 4.94 17.31
C ILE A 101 -7.03 3.54 17.31
N ALA A 102 -6.85 2.95 16.13
CA ALA A 102 -6.17 1.66 15.95
C ALA A 102 -4.66 1.75 16.23
N GLY A 103 -4.11 2.96 16.40
CA GLY A 103 -2.69 3.18 16.64
C GLY A 103 -1.82 2.74 15.48
N ILE A 104 -2.29 2.94 14.24
CA ILE A 104 -1.53 2.66 13.03
C ILE A 104 -1.36 3.94 12.19
N PRO A 105 -0.36 3.99 11.29
CA PRO A 105 -0.16 5.13 10.40
C PRO A 105 -1.36 5.38 9.48
N VAL A 106 -1.49 6.61 8.99
CA VAL A 106 -2.45 6.91 7.91
C VAL A 106 -1.98 6.21 6.63
N PRO A 107 -2.86 5.50 5.92
CA PRO A 107 -2.51 5.00 4.60
C PRO A 107 -2.40 6.16 3.61
N MET A 108 -1.29 6.20 2.89
CA MET A 108 -1.02 7.16 1.81
C MET A 108 -1.27 6.47 0.46
N LEU A 109 -1.34 7.21 -0.65
CA LEU A 109 -1.32 6.63 -1.99
C LEU A 109 0.10 6.64 -2.56
N ASP A 110 0.43 5.67 -3.42
CA ASP A 110 1.81 5.52 -3.92
C ASP A 110 2.23 6.70 -4.79
N SER A 111 1.29 7.26 -5.56
CA SER A 111 1.52 8.47 -6.36
C SER A 111 1.90 9.68 -5.50
N GLU A 112 1.36 9.79 -4.28
CA GLU A 112 1.67 10.88 -3.35
C GLU A 112 3.07 10.70 -2.73
N LEU A 113 3.47 9.45 -2.45
CA LEU A 113 4.78 9.14 -1.87
C LEU A 113 5.93 9.41 -2.84
N GLU A 114 5.78 9.03 -4.12
CA GLU A 114 6.84 9.24 -5.11
C GLU A 114 7.06 10.72 -5.42
N GLN A 115 5.99 11.53 -5.52
CA GLN A 115 6.10 12.98 -5.67
C GLN A 115 6.85 13.64 -4.50
N ASN A 116 6.57 13.21 -3.26
CA ASN A 116 7.28 13.71 -2.09
C ASN A 116 8.76 13.30 -2.05
N THR A 117 9.08 12.12 -2.61
CA THR A 117 10.46 11.62 -2.66
C THR A 117 11.34 12.41 -3.64
N GLN A 118 10.78 12.87 -4.77
CA GLN A 118 11.49 13.72 -5.75
C GLN A 118 12.07 14.99 -5.15
N LEU A 119 11.43 15.55 -4.12
CA LEU A 119 11.91 16.76 -3.45
C LEU A 119 13.15 16.52 -2.57
N SER A 120 13.52 15.26 -2.29
CA SER A 120 14.46 14.93 -1.20
C SER A 120 15.81 14.34 -1.62
N LYS A 121 15.96 13.69 -2.79
CA LYS A 121 17.26 13.11 -3.21
C LYS A 121 17.44 13.08 -4.73
N ALA A 122 18.41 13.85 -5.22
CA ALA A 122 19.11 13.60 -6.47
C ALA A 122 20.37 12.77 -6.13
N THR A 123 20.33 11.46 -6.34
CA THR A 123 21.55 10.65 -6.30
C THR A 123 21.42 9.55 -7.36
N THR A 124 22.11 9.77 -8.47
CA THR A 124 22.19 8.85 -9.60
C THR A 124 23.11 7.69 -9.26
N THR A 125 22.54 6.52 -8.99
CA THR A 125 23.33 5.28 -8.85
C THR A 125 23.67 4.76 -10.24
N SER A 126 24.91 4.99 -10.69
CA SER A 126 25.48 4.39 -11.89
C SER A 126 25.57 2.87 -11.72
N GLY A 127 24.97 2.09 -12.63
CA GLY A 127 24.95 0.62 -12.59
C GLY A 127 23.56 -0.03 -12.42
N ALA A 128 22.49 0.77 -12.33
CA ALA A 128 21.12 0.24 -12.26
C ALA A 128 20.72 -0.51 -13.55
N GLN A 129 20.03 -1.64 -13.40
CA GLN A 129 19.45 -2.41 -14.52
C GLN A 129 18.15 -1.78 -15.05
N HIS A 130 17.82 -0.56 -14.64
CA HIS A 130 16.62 0.20 -15.01
C HIS A 130 16.98 1.66 -15.30
N TYR A 131 16.10 2.37 -16.00
CA TYR A 131 16.21 3.83 -16.20
C TYR A 131 15.99 4.58 -14.87
N ASN A 132 16.65 5.71 -14.65
CA ASN A 132 16.61 6.41 -13.34
C ASN A 132 16.26 7.91 -13.43
N ASP A 133 15.92 8.42 -14.61
CA ASP A 133 15.49 9.81 -14.83
C ASP A 133 14.51 9.89 -16.01
N GLY A 134 14.96 9.51 -17.21
CA GLY A 134 14.12 9.41 -18.40
C GLY A 134 14.82 8.70 -19.55
N PHE A 135 14.08 8.40 -20.61
CA PHE A 135 14.60 7.79 -21.84
C PHE A 135 13.69 8.08 -23.04
N ASP A 136 14.29 8.09 -24.23
CA ASP A 136 13.54 8.24 -25.47
C ASP A 136 13.00 6.88 -25.91
N PHE A 137 11.70 6.81 -26.16
CA PHE A 137 11.01 5.63 -26.66
C PHE A 137 9.98 6.04 -27.71
N LYS A 138 10.18 5.57 -28.94
CA LYS A 138 9.46 6.06 -30.13
C LYS A 138 9.63 7.59 -30.22
N ASP A 139 8.55 8.33 -30.50
CA ASP A 139 8.54 9.79 -30.62
C ASP A 139 8.24 10.51 -29.28
N LYS A 140 8.48 9.85 -28.14
CA LYS A 140 8.20 10.39 -26.80
C LYS A 140 9.43 10.28 -25.89
N HIS A 141 9.56 11.29 -25.02
CA HIS A 141 10.49 11.25 -23.90
C HIS A 141 9.76 10.78 -22.64
N ILE A 142 10.04 9.56 -22.20
CA ILE A 142 9.38 8.92 -21.06
C ILE A 142 10.11 9.28 -19.77
N LYS A 143 9.37 9.79 -18.79
CA LYS A 143 9.92 10.13 -17.47
C LYS A 143 9.74 9.01 -16.47
N VAL A 144 10.79 8.74 -15.69
CA VAL A 144 10.79 7.77 -14.60
C VAL A 144 11.32 8.38 -13.31
N TYR A 145 10.91 7.82 -12.18
CA TYR A 145 11.56 8.11 -10.90
C TYR A 145 12.95 7.45 -10.84
N PRO A 146 13.81 7.78 -9.84
CA PRO A 146 15.08 7.08 -9.61
C PRO A 146 14.92 5.57 -9.37
N SER A 147 13.74 5.17 -8.88
CA SER A 147 13.31 3.80 -8.76
C SER A 147 13.06 3.12 -10.11
N GLY A 148 13.05 3.85 -11.23
CA GLY A 148 12.75 3.39 -12.60
C GLY A 148 11.27 3.19 -12.91
N ASN A 149 10.40 3.50 -11.96
CA ASN A 149 8.95 3.47 -12.12
C ASN A 149 8.48 4.69 -12.93
N LEU A 150 7.47 4.53 -13.79
CA LEU A 150 6.95 5.62 -14.62
C LEU A 150 6.36 6.76 -13.76
N VAL A 151 6.66 8.01 -14.14
CA VAL A 151 6.00 9.18 -13.56
C VAL A 151 4.54 9.27 -14.01
N HIS A 152 4.26 8.81 -15.23
CA HIS A 152 2.95 8.87 -15.90
C HIS A 152 2.47 7.46 -16.27
N PRO A 153 1.75 6.75 -15.38
CA PRO A 153 1.26 5.38 -15.63
C PRO A 153 0.34 5.23 -16.86
N GLU A 154 -0.24 6.33 -17.33
CA GLU A 154 -1.05 6.46 -18.54
C GLU A 154 -0.25 6.38 -19.84
N GLU A 155 1.07 6.60 -19.80
CA GLU A 155 1.95 6.48 -20.98
C GLU A 155 2.28 5.02 -21.32
N TRP A 156 1.94 4.10 -20.43
CA TRP A 156 2.23 2.68 -20.57
C TRP A 156 1.40 2.02 -21.67
N ASP A 157 2.09 1.29 -22.55
CA ASP A 157 1.54 0.34 -23.49
C ASP A 157 2.33 -0.99 -23.44
N GLU A 158 1.88 -2.01 -24.18
CA GLU A 158 2.55 -3.31 -24.19
C GLU A 158 3.99 -3.23 -24.74
N GLU A 159 4.24 -2.37 -25.73
CA GLU A 159 5.57 -2.22 -26.31
C GLU A 159 6.55 -1.56 -25.33
N LEU A 160 6.08 -0.58 -24.55
CA LEU A 160 6.85 0.03 -23.47
C LEU A 160 7.16 -0.98 -22.37
N ALA A 161 6.21 -1.85 -22.03
CA ALA A 161 6.45 -2.92 -21.05
C ALA A 161 7.57 -3.86 -21.52
N VAL A 162 7.55 -4.26 -22.79
CA VAL A 162 8.62 -5.08 -23.39
C VAL A 162 9.96 -4.34 -23.36
N HIS A 163 9.97 -3.05 -23.69
CA HIS A 163 11.19 -2.23 -23.65
C HIS A 163 11.78 -2.12 -22.24
N LEU A 164 10.94 -1.88 -21.23
CA LEU A 164 11.34 -1.83 -19.82
C LEU A 164 11.87 -3.19 -19.34
N ALA A 165 11.21 -4.29 -19.71
CA ALA A 165 11.65 -5.64 -19.35
C ALA A 165 12.99 -6.00 -19.98
N GLN A 166 13.21 -5.66 -21.26
CA GLN A 166 14.49 -5.87 -21.94
C GLN A 166 15.64 -5.12 -21.26
N LYS A 167 15.38 -3.89 -20.78
CA LYS A 167 16.37 -3.12 -20.02
C LYS A 167 16.83 -3.83 -18.76
N GLU A 168 15.92 -4.58 -18.12
CA GLU A 168 16.18 -5.41 -16.94
C GLU A 168 16.60 -6.86 -17.28
N ASN A 169 16.93 -7.15 -18.54
CA ASN A 169 17.27 -8.50 -19.03
C ASN A 169 16.18 -9.56 -18.78
N LEU A 170 14.91 -9.16 -18.85
CA LEU A 170 13.75 -10.04 -18.67
C LEU A 170 12.96 -10.18 -19.98
N GLU A 171 12.67 -11.42 -20.37
CA GLU A 171 11.77 -11.73 -21.49
C GLU A 171 10.34 -11.97 -21.01
N LEU A 172 9.37 -11.21 -21.54
CA LEU A 172 7.97 -11.28 -21.11
C LEU A 172 7.23 -12.44 -21.76
N THR A 173 7.21 -13.58 -21.06
CA THR A 173 6.29 -14.70 -21.37
C THR A 173 4.84 -14.37 -20.98
N LYS A 174 3.88 -15.20 -21.43
CA LYS A 174 2.46 -15.10 -21.05
C LYS A 174 2.23 -15.06 -19.53
N ALA A 175 3.06 -15.75 -18.76
CA ALA A 175 2.96 -15.75 -17.30
C ALA A 175 3.34 -14.39 -16.69
N HIS A 176 4.32 -13.68 -17.26
CA HIS A 176 4.66 -12.33 -16.85
C HIS A 176 3.50 -11.38 -17.14
N TRP A 177 2.93 -11.44 -18.35
CA TRP A 177 1.78 -10.63 -18.74
C TRP A 177 0.59 -10.76 -17.81
N ASN A 178 0.28 -11.99 -17.35
CA ASN A 178 -0.76 -12.21 -16.36
C ASN A 178 -0.53 -11.40 -15.07
N VAL A 179 0.72 -11.38 -14.58
CA VAL A 179 1.09 -10.61 -13.38
C VAL A 179 1.09 -9.11 -13.65
N LEU A 180 1.64 -8.64 -14.78
CA LEU A 180 1.67 -7.21 -15.13
C LEU A 180 0.25 -6.64 -15.27
N CYS A 181 -0.63 -7.33 -16.00
CA CYS A 181 -2.03 -6.95 -16.14
C CYS A 181 -2.76 -6.96 -14.80
N TYR A 182 -2.46 -7.94 -13.94
CA TYR A 182 -3.01 -7.99 -12.59
C TYR A 182 -2.54 -6.81 -11.74
N LEU A 183 -1.26 -6.47 -11.77
CA LEU A 183 -0.71 -5.32 -11.04
C LEU A 183 -1.39 -4.02 -11.48
N ARG A 184 -1.53 -3.80 -12.80
CA ARG A 184 -2.24 -2.61 -13.32
C ARG A 184 -3.69 -2.58 -12.89
N LYS A 185 -4.42 -3.70 -13.03
CA LYS A 185 -5.81 -3.83 -12.54
C LYS A 185 -5.91 -3.52 -11.05
N PHE A 186 -5.00 -4.03 -10.24
CA PHE A 186 -4.98 -3.82 -8.80
C PHE A 186 -4.72 -2.34 -8.47
N TYR A 187 -3.70 -1.73 -9.08
CA TYR A 187 -3.37 -0.32 -8.86
C TYR A 187 -4.52 0.60 -9.25
N PHE A 188 -5.09 0.48 -10.45
CA PHE A 188 -6.20 1.37 -10.85
C PHE A 188 -7.48 1.14 -10.03
N LYS A 189 -7.65 -0.04 -9.43
CA LYS A 189 -8.77 -0.31 -8.51
C LYS A 189 -8.55 0.29 -7.13
N TYR A 190 -7.35 0.14 -6.58
CA TYR A 190 -7.05 0.39 -5.17
C TYR A 190 -6.21 1.65 -4.91
N GLY A 191 -5.45 2.15 -5.88
CA GLY A 191 -4.57 3.32 -5.75
C GLY A 191 -3.21 3.01 -5.13
N ILE A 192 -2.91 1.74 -4.89
CA ILE A 192 -1.62 1.27 -4.36
C ILE A 192 -1.13 0.09 -5.20
N THR A 193 0.18 0.00 -5.36
CA THR A 193 0.90 -1.13 -5.93
C THR A 193 1.02 -2.20 -4.83
N PRO A 194 0.55 -3.44 -5.06
CA PRO A 194 0.49 -4.44 -4.01
C PRO A 194 1.89 -4.94 -3.67
N MET A 195 2.23 -4.94 -2.37
CA MET A 195 3.39 -5.67 -1.88
C MET A 195 3.23 -7.18 -2.09
N VAL A 196 4.35 -7.91 -2.08
CA VAL A 196 4.39 -9.35 -2.40
C VAL A 196 3.33 -10.17 -1.65
N LYS A 197 3.12 -9.96 -0.35
CA LYS A 197 2.09 -10.68 0.43
C LYS A 197 0.66 -10.35 -0.02
N ILE A 198 0.38 -9.09 -0.35
CA ILE A 198 -0.93 -8.64 -0.86
C ILE A 198 -1.15 -9.21 -2.26
N LEU A 199 -0.12 -9.15 -3.12
CA LEU A 199 -0.14 -9.71 -4.47
C LEU A 199 -0.44 -11.21 -4.45
N ILE A 200 0.33 -12.00 -3.68
CA ILE A 200 0.11 -13.45 -3.54
C ILE A 200 -1.33 -13.75 -3.11
N ARG A 201 -1.81 -13.07 -2.05
CA ARG A 201 -3.17 -13.31 -1.53
C ARG A 201 -4.25 -12.95 -2.56
N HIS A 202 -4.25 -11.72 -3.05
CA HIS A 202 -5.34 -11.24 -3.88
C HIS A 202 -5.31 -11.84 -5.29
N MET A 203 -4.11 -12.10 -5.84
CA MET A 203 -3.98 -12.82 -7.10
C MET A 203 -4.39 -14.29 -6.93
N GLY A 204 -4.05 -14.92 -5.80
CA GLY A 204 -4.51 -16.27 -5.49
C GLY A 204 -6.03 -16.40 -5.37
N GLU A 205 -6.68 -15.40 -4.77
CA GLU A 205 -8.14 -15.32 -4.68
C GLU A 205 -8.83 -15.11 -6.05
N GLU A 206 -8.18 -14.47 -7.03
CA GLU A 206 -8.78 -14.16 -8.34
C GLU A 206 -8.33 -15.09 -9.48
N MET A 207 -7.14 -15.69 -9.39
CA MET A 207 -6.49 -16.44 -10.48
C MET A 207 -5.99 -17.83 -10.05
N GLY A 208 -6.11 -18.19 -8.77
CA GLY A 208 -5.64 -19.46 -8.22
C GLY A 208 -4.22 -19.39 -7.63
N THR A 209 -3.94 -20.28 -6.68
CA THR A 209 -2.68 -20.29 -5.90
C THR A 209 -1.47 -20.76 -6.71
N ASP A 210 -1.67 -21.54 -7.77
CA ASP A 210 -0.59 -22.11 -8.56
C ASP A 210 0.20 -21.03 -9.34
N VAL A 211 -0.51 -19.98 -9.76
CA VAL A 211 0.07 -18.85 -10.52
C VAL A 211 0.51 -17.68 -9.64
N SER A 212 0.19 -17.71 -8.34
CA SER A 212 0.36 -16.58 -7.43
C SER A 212 1.22 -16.90 -6.20
N ASN A 213 1.77 -18.12 -6.09
CA ASN A 213 2.67 -18.45 -4.99
C ASN A 213 4.03 -17.74 -5.14
N ARG A 214 4.74 -17.63 -4.01
CA ARG A 214 6.01 -16.89 -3.93
C ARG A 214 7.07 -17.40 -4.89
N ASP A 215 7.21 -18.73 -5.02
CA ASP A 215 8.27 -19.33 -5.84
C ASP A 215 8.00 -19.08 -7.33
N THR A 216 6.75 -19.25 -7.76
CA THR A 216 6.34 -18.91 -9.14
C THR A 216 6.62 -17.43 -9.42
N LEU A 217 6.19 -16.53 -8.54
CA LEU A 217 6.34 -15.09 -8.75
C LEU A 217 7.81 -14.63 -8.74
N ASN A 218 8.65 -15.19 -7.86
CA ASN A 218 10.08 -14.87 -7.82
C ASN A 218 10.85 -15.44 -9.03
N LYS A 219 10.41 -16.57 -9.58
CA LYS A 219 10.97 -17.11 -10.83
C LYS A 219 10.64 -16.23 -12.03
N LEU A 220 9.42 -15.68 -12.08
CA LEU A 220 8.99 -14.74 -13.12
C LEU A 220 9.69 -13.38 -12.98
N PHE A 221 9.88 -12.90 -11.76
CA PHE A 221 10.50 -11.60 -11.52
C PHE A 221 11.66 -11.72 -10.53
N PRO A 222 12.89 -12.04 -11.02
CA PRO A 222 14.07 -12.17 -10.18
C PRO A 222 14.42 -10.91 -9.38
N GLY A 223 14.07 -9.72 -9.90
CA GLY A 223 14.18 -8.43 -9.19
C GLY A 223 13.06 -8.19 -8.16
N GLY A 224 12.21 -9.20 -7.93
CA GLY A 224 11.10 -9.19 -7.00
C GLY A 224 9.76 -8.87 -7.68
N PRO A 225 8.71 -9.68 -7.49
CA PRO A 225 7.46 -9.56 -8.24
C PRO A 225 6.67 -8.26 -7.99
N SER A 226 6.88 -7.63 -6.83
CA SER A 226 6.30 -6.32 -6.55
C SER A 226 7.18 -5.18 -7.10
N ARG A 227 8.50 -5.19 -6.84
CA ARG A 227 9.43 -4.11 -7.23
C ARG A 227 9.73 -4.08 -8.73
N GLN A 228 10.14 -5.20 -9.31
CA GLN A 228 10.40 -5.34 -10.74
C GLN A 228 9.09 -5.39 -11.53
N GLY A 229 8.12 -6.17 -11.05
CA GLY A 229 6.81 -6.27 -11.71
C GLY A 229 6.08 -4.93 -11.84
N SER A 230 6.06 -4.10 -10.78
CA SER A 230 5.43 -2.76 -10.84
C SER A 230 6.11 -1.81 -11.81
N ARG A 231 7.45 -1.84 -11.88
CA ARG A 231 8.26 -1.03 -12.78
C ARG A 231 7.94 -1.33 -14.24
N ILE A 232 7.98 -2.62 -14.60
CA ILE A 232 7.65 -3.10 -15.95
C ILE A 232 6.16 -2.87 -16.26
N ALA A 233 5.28 -2.96 -15.26
CA ALA A 233 3.86 -2.64 -15.39
C ALA A 233 3.59 -1.13 -15.50
N GLY A 234 4.62 -0.28 -15.44
CA GLY A 234 4.50 1.17 -15.53
C GLY A 234 3.76 1.81 -14.36
N LEU A 235 3.89 1.24 -13.17
CA LEU A 235 3.21 1.68 -11.95
C LEU A 235 4.20 2.34 -10.99
N PRO A 236 3.72 3.19 -10.06
CA PRO A 236 4.51 3.64 -8.93
C PRO A 236 5.12 2.52 -8.11
N ALA A 237 6.25 2.79 -7.47
CA ALA A 237 6.88 1.86 -6.54
C ALA A 237 5.95 1.57 -5.34
N PRO A 238 5.89 0.31 -4.88
CA PRO A 238 5.07 -0.06 -3.72
C PRO A 238 5.57 0.58 -2.43
N GLN A 239 4.64 0.95 -1.53
CA GLN A 239 5.00 1.47 -0.21
C GLN A 239 5.80 0.44 0.60
N GLY A 240 6.72 0.92 1.43
CA GLY A 240 7.54 0.05 2.29
C GLY A 240 8.74 -0.59 1.58
N CYS A 241 8.89 -0.41 0.26
CA CYS A 241 10.15 -0.65 -0.47
C CYS A 241 11.05 0.61 -0.49
N ILE A 242 10.94 1.46 0.53
CA ILE A 242 11.91 2.52 0.80
C ILE A 242 13.07 1.79 1.47
N ASP A 243 14.08 1.45 0.66
CA ASP A 243 15.35 0.92 1.13
C ASP A 243 15.85 1.84 2.27
N GLY A 244 15.98 1.28 3.47
CA GLY A 244 16.60 1.95 4.61
C GLY A 244 18.08 2.20 4.39
#